data_AF-A0A9D6XCD0-F1
#
_entry.id   AF-A0A9D6XCD0-F1
#
_cell.length_a   1.000
_cell.length_b   1.000
_cell.length_c   1.000
_cell.angle_alpha   90.00
_cell.angle_beta   90.00
_cell.angle_gamma   90.00
#
_symmetry.space_group_name_H-M   'P 1'
#
loop_
_entity.id
_entity.type
_entity.pdbx_description
1 polymer ?
#
loop_
_entity_poly.entity_id
_entity_poly.type
_entity_poly.pdbx_seq_one_letter_code
_entity_poly.pdbx_strand_id
1 'polypeptide(L)'
;MGRNKGVFYFVMFLALMGVGLNALPLFLTPPGSVLVTLKDAAFSTDLGGREMALFSADDKISATGVINLENGKFRCLLANIRAGEQALIVKVAGFEKSAPQKIEVPSLGLAELSVSLTPDFGRLLVKPVDARVQGRVVDGAAIRLKDRDVTFTALENGFRQVDIGAGNYLVNVTAQGYCDQERQAVVKKGRVTELVAPLSPELDPSRERMRIMLDWGPDPRDLDSHLLMQRHSEIQGKGWVYFANKKVSLKNGKLLAMLDVDNTNSEGVETITVFTPLAYTTHYAVHLFAGQGSIAASDATVEVVSAGCRKETFRPPAGCSGRVWHVFDLTPDMRIIPKNVCMESFPKDWQIRATKKDEDDAGSASPAPAAAAPATEGRRP
;
A
#
# COMPACT_ATOMS: atom_id res chain seq x y z
N MET A 1 -17.20 105.73 -19.16
CA MET A 1 -17.16 104.32 -18.69
C MET A 1 -17.03 103.45 -19.94
N GLY A 2 -16.02 102.60 -20.04
CA GLY A 2 -15.78 101.75 -21.22
C GLY A 2 -14.44 102.04 -21.87
N ARG A 3 -13.46 101.18 -21.55
CA ARG A 3 -12.02 101.32 -21.79
C ARG A 3 -11.68 100.87 -23.22
N ASN A 4 -10.86 101.67 -23.90
CA ASN A 4 -10.32 101.44 -25.23
C ASN A 4 -8.83 101.03 -25.11
N LYS A 5 -8.25 100.55 -26.23
CA LYS A 5 -6.82 100.24 -26.50
C LYS A 5 -6.39 98.81 -26.15
N GLY A 6 -5.66 98.07 -26.98
CA GLY A 6 -4.99 98.35 -28.25
C GLY A 6 -3.99 97.21 -28.50
N VAL A 7 -3.89 96.74 -29.74
CA VAL A 7 -2.91 95.73 -30.19
C VAL A 7 -1.54 96.39 -30.30
N PHE A 8 -0.49 95.74 -29.76
CA PHE A 8 0.90 96.03 -30.08
C PHE A 8 1.71 94.72 -30.09
N TYR A 9 2.38 94.45 -31.21
CA TYR A 9 3.41 93.43 -31.33
C TYR A 9 4.69 93.91 -30.64
N PHE A 10 5.32 93.04 -29.85
CA PHE A 10 6.70 93.24 -29.39
C PHE A 10 7.46 91.91 -29.53
N VAL A 11 8.47 91.92 -30.40
CA VAL A 11 9.48 90.87 -30.51
C VAL A 11 10.47 91.08 -29.37
N MET A 12 10.76 90.05 -28.59
CA MET A 12 11.86 90.06 -27.64
C MET A 12 12.57 88.70 -27.62
N PHE A 13 13.81 88.72 -28.10
CA PHE A 13 14.82 87.68 -27.92
C PHE A 13 15.18 87.56 -26.45
N LEU A 14 15.26 86.34 -25.88
CA LEU A 14 16.09 86.10 -24.70
C LEU A 14 16.54 84.64 -24.53
N ALA A 15 17.86 84.49 -24.70
CA ALA A 15 18.81 83.64 -24.01
C ALA A 15 18.51 82.13 -23.80
N LEU A 16 19.26 81.31 -24.54
CA LEU A 16 19.65 79.97 -24.09
C LEU A 16 20.40 80.07 -22.74
N MET A 17 19.86 79.43 -21.70
CA MET A 17 20.66 78.90 -20.61
C MET A 17 20.29 77.43 -20.41
N GLY A 18 21.28 76.58 -20.61
CA GLY A 18 21.18 75.15 -20.40
C GLY A 18 20.87 74.82 -18.95
N VAL A 19 19.83 74.02 -18.76
CA VAL A 19 19.73 73.13 -17.62
C VAL A 19 19.84 71.74 -18.21
N GLY A 20 21.00 71.12 -17.98
CA GLY A 20 21.26 69.75 -18.43
C GLY A 20 20.24 68.82 -17.78
N LEU A 21 19.28 68.36 -18.59
CA LEU A 21 18.64 67.07 -18.36
C LEU A 21 19.73 66.02 -18.54
N ASN A 22 20.49 65.75 -17.47
CA ASN A 22 21.16 64.48 -17.31
C ASN A 22 20.07 63.42 -17.07
N ALA A 23 19.34 63.09 -18.13
CA ALA A 23 18.70 61.80 -18.22
C ALA A 23 19.84 60.79 -18.26
N LEU A 24 20.28 60.31 -17.09
CA LEU A 24 21.05 59.09 -17.00
C LEU A 24 20.24 58.04 -17.77
N PRO A 25 20.74 57.46 -18.87
CA PRO A 25 20.09 56.30 -19.42
C PRO A 25 20.20 55.23 -18.35
N LEU A 26 19.08 54.91 -17.70
CA LEU A 26 18.91 53.63 -17.03
C LEU A 26 19.00 52.60 -18.15
N PHE A 27 20.22 52.18 -18.50
CA PHE A 27 20.44 50.94 -19.20
C PHE A 27 20.02 49.86 -18.21
N LEU A 28 18.73 49.51 -18.23
CA LEU A 28 18.28 48.25 -17.66
C LEU A 28 19.11 47.19 -18.38
N THR A 29 20.04 46.59 -17.64
CA THR A 29 20.79 45.42 -18.11
C THR A 29 19.76 44.42 -18.62
N PRO A 30 19.77 44.08 -19.91
CA PRO A 30 18.76 43.18 -20.47
C PRO A 30 18.72 41.87 -19.67
N PRO A 31 17.54 41.27 -19.50
CA PRO A 31 17.41 40.02 -18.79
C PRO A 31 18.12 38.88 -19.54
N GLY A 32 18.47 37.82 -18.80
CA GLY A 32 18.97 36.57 -19.34
C GLY A 32 17.93 35.44 -19.24
N SER A 33 18.39 34.22 -19.46
CA SER A 33 17.61 32.99 -19.26
C SER A 33 18.35 32.02 -18.33
N VAL A 34 17.58 31.13 -17.69
CA VAL A 34 18.11 30.04 -16.86
C VAL A 34 17.56 28.71 -17.36
N LEU A 35 18.45 27.76 -17.68
CA LEU A 35 18.09 26.37 -17.93
C LEU A 35 18.25 25.58 -16.64
N VAL A 36 17.14 25.16 -16.04
CA VAL A 36 17.15 24.31 -14.85
C VAL A 36 17.14 22.84 -15.26
N THR A 37 18.10 22.06 -14.78
CA THR A 37 18.15 20.60 -14.91
C THR A 37 17.88 19.95 -13.55
N LEU A 38 16.89 19.06 -13.48
CA LEU A 38 16.57 18.31 -12.27
C LEU A 38 17.41 17.03 -12.19
N LYS A 39 18.05 16.79 -11.04
CA LYS A 39 18.88 15.62 -10.73
C LYS A 39 18.18 14.71 -9.72
N ASP A 40 18.09 13.41 -10.01
CA ASP A 40 17.82 12.33 -9.05
C ASP A 40 16.80 12.65 -7.95
N ALA A 41 15.68 13.29 -8.32
CA ALA A 41 14.53 13.33 -7.45
C ALA A 41 13.97 11.91 -7.38
N ALA A 42 13.64 11.39 -6.19
CA ALA A 42 12.83 10.18 -6.13
C ALA A 42 11.57 10.39 -6.99
N PHE A 43 11.20 9.38 -7.79
CA PHE A 43 10.13 9.49 -8.81
C PHE A 43 10.42 10.48 -9.96
N SER A 44 11.70 10.72 -10.26
CA SER A 44 12.13 11.64 -11.33
C SER A 44 11.47 11.37 -12.68
N THR A 45 11.09 10.12 -12.97
CA THR A 45 10.41 9.71 -14.22
C THR A 45 9.12 10.46 -14.53
N ASP A 46 8.48 11.09 -13.52
CA ASP A 46 7.12 11.61 -13.63
C ASP A 46 7.06 13.15 -13.63
N LEU A 47 8.20 13.80 -13.92
CA LEU A 47 8.37 15.26 -13.87
C LEU A 47 8.03 15.95 -15.21
N GLY A 48 8.01 15.22 -16.32
CA GLY A 48 7.70 15.77 -17.64
C GLY A 48 6.29 16.36 -17.70
N GLY A 49 6.14 17.54 -18.32
CA GLY A 49 4.87 18.24 -18.46
C GLY A 49 4.41 19.02 -17.22
N ARG A 50 5.11 18.93 -16.09
CA ARG A 50 4.78 19.71 -14.89
C ARG A 50 5.28 21.15 -15.00
N GLU A 51 4.56 22.08 -14.36
CA GLU A 51 5.01 23.45 -14.21
C GLU A 51 6.13 23.57 -13.16
N MET A 52 7.16 24.33 -13.50
CA MET A 52 8.23 24.76 -12.62
C MET A 52 8.14 26.27 -12.44
N ALA A 53 8.35 26.73 -11.22
CA ALA A 53 8.49 28.14 -10.89
C ALA A 53 9.86 28.42 -10.27
N LEU A 54 10.49 29.49 -10.73
CA LEU A 54 11.66 30.09 -10.10
C LEU A 54 11.22 31.25 -9.22
N PHE A 55 11.69 31.25 -7.99
CA PHE A 55 11.49 32.33 -7.04
C PHE A 55 12.82 33.01 -6.73
N SER A 56 12.80 34.30 -6.44
CA SER A 56 13.90 34.99 -5.78
C SER A 56 14.01 34.57 -4.31
N ALA A 57 15.11 34.95 -3.65
CA ALA A 57 15.31 34.67 -2.22
C ALA A 57 14.26 35.30 -1.29
N ASP A 58 13.56 36.36 -1.73
CA ASP A 58 12.41 36.97 -1.04
C ASP A 58 11.06 36.33 -1.43
N ASP A 59 11.07 35.12 -1.99
CA ASP A 59 9.89 34.32 -2.35
C ASP A 59 8.95 35.02 -3.37
N LYS A 60 9.47 35.92 -4.22
CA LYS A 60 8.74 36.47 -5.37
C LYS A 60 8.99 35.62 -6.62
N ILE A 61 7.97 35.44 -7.44
CA ILE A 61 8.10 34.69 -8.70
C ILE A 61 9.00 35.47 -9.66
N SER A 62 10.08 34.84 -10.10
CA SER A 62 10.97 35.34 -11.15
C SER A 62 10.52 34.89 -12.54
N ALA A 63 10.10 33.62 -12.67
CA ALA A 63 9.56 33.06 -13.91
C ALA A 63 8.85 31.72 -13.65
N THR A 64 8.05 31.27 -14.62
CA THR A 64 7.51 29.92 -14.68
C THR A 64 7.79 29.28 -16.05
N GLY A 65 7.70 27.96 -16.12
CA GLY A 65 7.92 27.19 -17.34
C GLY A 65 7.47 25.74 -17.18
N VAL A 66 7.56 24.96 -18.25
CA VAL A 66 7.18 23.54 -18.25
C VAL A 66 8.43 22.66 -18.36
N ILE A 67 8.46 21.61 -17.56
CA ILE A 67 9.55 20.63 -17.55
C ILE A 67 9.42 19.70 -18.76
N ASN A 68 10.48 19.56 -19.54
CA ASN A 68 10.59 18.62 -20.65
C ASN A 68 11.65 17.54 -20.36
N LEU A 69 11.45 16.34 -20.90
CA LEU A 69 12.46 15.29 -20.89
C LEU A 69 13.34 15.43 -22.13
N GLU A 70 14.59 15.82 -21.95
CA GLU A 70 15.56 16.03 -23.02
C GLU A 70 16.83 15.22 -22.73
N ASN A 71 17.20 14.31 -23.63
CA ASN A 71 18.40 13.47 -23.50
C ASN A 71 18.48 12.74 -22.13
N GLY A 72 17.34 12.22 -21.66
CA GLY A 72 17.24 11.50 -20.37
C GLY A 72 17.29 12.41 -19.13
N LYS A 73 17.21 13.73 -19.29
CA LYS A 73 17.22 14.70 -18.18
C LYS A 73 15.97 15.56 -18.22
N PHE A 74 15.38 15.80 -17.05
CA PHE A 74 14.27 16.73 -16.91
C PHE A 74 14.79 18.16 -16.84
N ARG A 75 14.35 18.99 -17.78
CA ARG A 75 14.85 20.35 -17.98
C ARG A 75 13.73 21.34 -18.16
N CYS A 76 13.92 22.57 -17.69
CA CYS A 76 13.01 23.68 -17.90
C CYS A 76 13.81 24.93 -18.24
N LEU A 77 13.54 25.53 -19.40
CA LEU A 77 14.10 26.82 -19.80
C LEU A 77 13.18 27.93 -19.32
N LEU A 78 13.71 28.84 -18.50
CA LEU A 78 12.99 30.00 -18.00
C LEU A 78 13.66 31.28 -18.49
N ALA A 79 12.91 32.13 -19.19
CA ALA A 79 13.39 33.38 -19.77
C ALA A 79 13.03 34.59 -18.89
N ASN A 80 13.53 35.76 -19.29
CA ASN A 80 13.24 37.05 -18.64
C ASN A 80 13.70 37.13 -17.17
N ILE A 81 14.82 36.48 -16.85
CA ILE A 81 15.42 36.50 -15.52
C ILE A 81 16.37 37.71 -15.40
N ARG A 82 16.29 38.44 -14.29
CA ARG A 82 17.18 39.58 -14.03
C ARG A 82 18.65 39.15 -14.12
N ALA A 83 19.44 39.88 -14.91
CA ALA A 83 20.87 39.64 -15.06
C ALA A 83 21.68 40.02 -13.81
N GLY A 84 22.87 39.42 -13.67
CA GLY A 84 23.79 39.55 -12.53
C GLY A 84 23.64 38.43 -11.51
N GLU A 85 24.30 38.58 -10.35
CA GLU A 85 24.21 37.62 -9.24
C GLU A 85 22.78 37.54 -8.71
N GLN A 86 22.24 36.32 -8.70
CA GLN A 86 20.91 35.99 -8.19
C GLN A 86 21.00 34.84 -7.19
N ALA A 87 20.04 34.78 -6.27
CA ALA A 87 19.76 33.62 -5.45
C ALA A 87 18.35 33.11 -5.78
N LEU A 88 18.26 31.97 -6.45
CA LEU A 88 17.02 31.43 -7.00
C LEU A 88 16.56 30.17 -6.26
N ILE A 89 15.27 30.05 -6.03
CA ILE A 89 14.61 28.89 -5.40
C ILE A 89 13.74 28.22 -6.47
N VAL A 90 13.94 26.92 -6.68
CA VAL A 90 13.14 26.11 -7.60
C VAL A 90 11.95 25.51 -6.84
N LYS A 91 10.74 25.65 -7.39
CA LYS A 91 9.54 24.98 -6.90
C LYS A 91 8.85 24.21 -8.01
N VAL A 92 8.40 23.00 -7.69
CA VAL A 92 7.58 22.13 -8.52
C VAL A 92 6.50 21.55 -7.61
N ALA A 93 5.24 21.52 -8.07
CA ALA A 93 4.14 20.99 -7.26
C ALA A 93 4.37 19.51 -6.88
N GLY A 94 4.15 19.17 -5.60
CA GLY A 94 4.43 17.85 -5.03
C GLY A 94 5.89 17.64 -4.60
N PHE A 95 6.71 18.70 -4.60
CA PHE A 95 8.11 18.65 -4.16
C PHE A 95 8.40 19.78 -3.19
N GLU A 96 9.29 19.50 -2.24
CA GLU A 96 9.84 20.51 -1.35
C GLU A 96 10.65 21.54 -2.16
N LYS A 97 10.54 22.83 -1.79
CA LYS A 97 11.30 23.90 -2.46
C LYS A 97 12.80 23.68 -2.27
N SER A 98 13.59 24.00 -3.30
CA SER A 98 15.04 23.92 -3.18
C SER A 98 15.58 24.92 -2.15
N ALA A 99 16.77 24.67 -1.61
CA ALA A 99 17.54 25.74 -0.99
C ALA A 99 17.86 26.84 -2.03
N PRO A 100 18.07 28.11 -1.62
CA PRO A 100 18.48 29.17 -2.52
C PRO A 100 19.78 28.82 -3.26
N GLN A 101 19.75 28.85 -4.58
CA GLN A 101 20.87 28.55 -5.46
C GLN A 101 21.48 29.86 -5.95
N LYS A 102 22.74 30.11 -5.59
CA LYS A 102 23.48 31.26 -6.11
C LYS A 102 23.88 31.00 -7.57
N ILE A 103 23.59 31.94 -8.46
CA ILE A 103 23.87 31.84 -9.88
C ILE A 103 24.11 33.22 -10.50
N GLU A 104 25.07 33.31 -11.42
CA GLU A 104 25.30 34.49 -12.24
C GLU A 104 24.47 34.38 -13.52
N VAL A 105 23.52 35.29 -13.74
CA VAL A 105 22.67 35.30 -14.94
C VAL A 105 23.25 36.29 -15.96
N PRO A 106 23.82 35.84 -17.09
CA PRO A 106 24.36 36.74 -18.09
C PRO A 106 23.25 37.50 -18.83
N SER A 107 23.45 38.79 -19.07
CA SER A 107 22.55 39.62 -19.90
C SER A 107 22.44 39.03 -21.31
N LEU A 108 21.20 38.81 -21.80
CA LEU A 108 20.89 38.13 -23.07
C LEU A 108 21.51 36.72 -23.23
N GLY A 109 22.09 36.16 -22.16
CA GLY A 109 22.74 34.86 -22.18
C GLY A 109 21.93 33.79 -21.46
N LEU A 110 22.51 32.60 -21.39
CA LEU A 110 21.96 31.45 -20.70
C LEU A 110 22.86 31.07 -19.52
N ALA A 111 22.26 30.93 -18.34
CA ALA A 111 22.88 30.27 -17.19
C ALA A 111 22.29 28.87 -17.00
N GLU A 112 23.11 27.91 -16.60
CA GLU A 112 22.65 26.55 -16.29
C GLU A 112 22.59 26.32 -14.78
N LEU A 113 21.46 25.82 -14.30
CA LEU A 113 21.26 25.48 -12.90
C LEU A 113 20.92 23.99 -12.78
N SER A 114 21.56 23.29 -11.84
CA SER A 114 21.23 21.90 -11.53
C SER A 114 20.74 21.75 -10.10
N VAL A 115 19.55 21.17 -9.90
CA VAL A 115 18.91 21.05 -8.58
C VAL A 115 18.36 19.64 -8.37
N SER A 116 18.46 19.13 -7.15
CA SER A 116 17.72 17.96 -6.68
C SER A 116 16.53 18.43 -5.84
N LEU A 117 15.37 17.80 -6.06
CA LEU A 117 14.16 18.07 -5.31
C LEU A 117 13.73 16.81 -4.55
N THR A 118 13.20 17.00 -3.35
CA THR A 118 12.66 15.93 -2.53
C THR A 118 11.14 15.91 -2.67
N PRO A 119 10.51 14.78 -3.05
CA PRO A 119 9.05 14.67 -3.06
C PRO A 119 8.45 14.95 -1.68
N ASP A 120 7.35 15.69 -1.64
CA ASP A 120 6.55 15.85 -0.40
C ASP A 120 5.57 14.69 -0.17
N PHE A 121 5.50 13.75 -1.11
CA PHE A 121 4.68 12.54 -1.14
C PHE A 121 5.51 11.26 -1.14
N GLY A 122 4.87 10.15 -0.81
CA GLY A 122 5.37 8.80 -1.09
C GLY A 122 4.46 8.09 -2.10
N ARG A 123 4.94 6.94 -2.59
CA ARG A 123 4.24 6.15 -3.60
C ARG A 123 3.71 4.87 -2.99
N LEU A 124 2.40 4.70 -2.97
CA LEU A 124 1.76 3.46 -2.52
C LEU A 124 1.47 2.57 -3.73
N LEU A 125 2.00 1.34 -3.72
CA LEU A 125 1.73 0.29 -4.68
C LEU A 125 0.87 -0.80 -4.03
N VAL A 126 -0.42 -0.82 -4.32
CA VAL A 126 -1.35 -1.83 -3.79
C VAL A 126 -1.47 -2.99 -4.77
N LYS A 127 -1.23 -4.22 -4.31
CA LYS A 127 -1.25 -5.46 -5.09
C LYS A 127 -2.34 -6.41 -4.55
N PRO A 128 -3.57 -6.35 -5.07
CA PRO A 128 -4.62 -7.30 -4.72
C PRO A 128 -4.28 -8.70 -5.26
N VAL A 129 -4.23 -9.70 -4.38
CA VAL A 129 -3.90 -11.08 -4.77
C VAL A 129 -4.94 -12.06 -4.26
N ASP A 130 -5.13 -13.15 -4.98
CA ASP A 130 -6.02 -14.22 -4.56
C ASP A 130 -5.36 -15.03 -3.45
N ALA A 131 -6.00 -15.05 -2.28
CA ALA A 131 -5.46 -15.72 -1.11
C ALA A 131 -5.30 -17.23 -1.29
N ARG A 132 -5.88 -17.87 -2.32
CA ARG A 132 -5.74 -19.31 -2.59
C ARG A 132 -4.67 -19.65 -3.62
N VAL A 133 -4.13 -18.68 -4.35
CA VAL A 133 -3.25 -18.97 -5.49
C VAL A 133 -2.06 -18.02 -5.46
N GLN A 134 -0.88 -18.59 -5.19
CA GLN A 134 0.38 -17.84 -5.08
C GLN A 134 0.57 -16.88 -6.27
N GLY A 135 0.68 -15.59 -5.97
CA GLY A 135 0.97 -14.55 -6.96
C GLY A 135 -0.14 -14.28 -7.98
N ARG A 136 -1.31 -14.94 -7.89
CA ARG A 136 -2.44 -14.64 -8.77
C ARG A 136 -3.04 -13.32 -8.36
N VAL A 137 -3.04 -12.37 -9.28
CA VAL A 137 -3.63 -11.05 -9.08
C VAL A 137 -5.16 -11.11 -9.22
N VAL A 138 -5.86 -10.27 -8.46
CA VAL A 138 -7.30 -10.03 -8.61
C VAL A 138 -7.55 -8.75 -9.39
N ASP A 139 -7.88 -8.89 -10.68
CA ASP A 139 -8.21 -7.77 -11.57
C ASP A 139 -9.55 -7.13 -11.20
N GLY A 140 -9.69 -5.83 -11.50
CA GLY A 140 -10.92 -5.09 -11.27
C GLY A 140 -11.23 -4.80 -9.79
N ALA A 141 -10.31 -5.13 -8.87
CA ALA A 141 -10.46 -4.77 -7.46
C ALA A 141 -10.52 -3.24 -7.30
N ALA A 142 -11.44 -2.78 -6.44
CA ALA A 142 -11.50 -1.39 -6.00
C ALA A 142 -10.70 -1.21 -4.71
N ILE A 143 -9.98 -0.10 -4.63
CA ILE A 143 -9.10 0.28 -3.53
C ILE A 143 -9.61 1.60 -2.99
N ARG A 144 -9.92 1.65 -1.70
CA ARG A 144 -10.37 2.85 -1.00
C ARG A 144 -9.43 3.19 0.14
N LEU A 145 -8.98 4.43 0.19
CA LEU A 145 -8.29 4.97 1.35
C LEU A 145 -9.36 5.49 2.31
N LYS A 146 -9.68 4.74 3.36
CA LYS A 146 -10.82 5.05 4.26
C LYS A 146 -10.68 6.41 4.93
N ASP A 147 -9.46 6.84 5.25
CA ASP A 147 -9.20 8.11 5.92
C ASP A 147 -9.33 9.34 5.00
N ARG A 148 -9.55 9.13 3.69
CA ARG A 148 -9.55 10.20 2.68
C ARG A 148 -10.74 10.15 1.73
N ASP A 149 -11.62 9.15 1.83
CA ASP A 149 -12.75 8.93 0.92
C ASP A 149 -12.37 8.99 -0.58
N VAL A 150 -11.19 8.46 -0.92
CA VAL A 150 -10.75 8.34 -2.32
C VAL A 150 -10.80 6.88 -2.74
N THR A 151 -11.48 6.63 -3.87
CA THR A 151 -11.60 5.30 -4.49
C THR A 151 -10.82 5.25 -5.79
N PHE A 152 -10.08 4.17 -5.98
CA PHE A 152 -9.26 3.87 -7.13
C PHE A 152 -9.55 2.45 -7.59
N THR A 153 -9.76 2.20 -8.87
CA THR A 153 -9.79 0.83 -9.40
C THR A 153 -8.36 0.38 -9.72
N ALA A 154 -8.00 -0.87 -9.43
CA ALA A 154 -6.72 -1.45 -9.86
C ALA A 154 -6.61 -1.40 -11.39
N LEU A 155 -5.47 -0.90 -11.91
CA LEU A 155 -5.25 -0.74 -13.36
C LEU A 155 -3.77 -0.97 -13.69
N GLU A 156 -3.56 -1.74 -14.77
CA GLU A 156 -2.28 -2.20 -15.34
C GLU A 156 -1.51 -3.23 -14.50
N ASN A 157 -1.19 -4.36 -15.14
CA ASN A 157 -0.32 -5.43 -14.61
C ASN A 157 -0.69 -5.92 -13.19
N GLY A 158 -1.93 -5.74 -12.77
CA GLY A 158 -2.48 -6.26 -11.52
C GLY A 158 -2.27 -5.39 -10.26
N PHE A 159 -1.82 -4.15 -10.36
CA PHE A 159 -1.65 -3.32 -9.17
C PHE A 159 -2.17 -1.91 -9.36
N ARG A 160 -2.18 -1.11 -8.30
CA ARG A 160 -2.47 0.32 -8.37
C ARG A 160 -1.37 1.12 -7.74
N GLN A 161 -0.87 2.10 -8.49
CA GLN A 161 0.03 3.13 -8.00
C GLN A 161 -0.75 4.40 -7.63
N VAL A 162 -0.48 4.94 -6.45
CA VAL A 162 -1.01 6.23 -6.00
C VAL A 162 0.11 7.02 -5.32
N ASP A 163 0.31 8.26 -5.76
CA ASP A 163 1.18 9.21 -5.08
C ASP A 163 0.35 9.96 -4.02
N ILE A 164 0.71 9.78 -2.75
CA ILE A 164 -0.02 10.34 -1.60
C ILE A 164 0.95 10.90 -0.57
N GLY A 165 0.50 11.89 0.22
CA GLY A 165 1.30 12.44 1.31
C GLY A 165 1.84 11.36 2.26
N ALA A 166 2.94 11.65 2.93
CA ALA A 166 3.42 10.72 3.96
C ALA A 166 2.42 10.60 5.12
N GLY A 167 2.24 9.39 5.63
CA GLY A 167 1.27 9.12 6.69
C GLY A 167 0.93 7.64 6.82
N ASN A 168 0.08 7.34 7.81
CA ASN A 168 -0.51 6.02 7.98
C ASN A 168 -1.88 6.03 7.31
N TYR A 169 -2.17 4.97 6.55
CA TYR A 169 -3.41 4.84 5.79
C TYR A 169 -4.07 3.50 6.09
N LEU A 170 -5.38 3.51 6.31
CA LEU A 170 -6.20 2.31 6.24
C LEU A 170 -6.71 2.12 4.81
N VAL A 171 -6.19 1.09 4.14
CA VAL A 171 -6.52 0.72 2.77
C VAL A 171 -7.55 -0.40 2.81
N ASN A 172 -8.70 -0.17 2.22
CA ASN A 172 -9.72 -1.20 2.02
C ASN A 172 -9.73 -1.63 0.54
N VAL A 173 -9.70 -2.93 0.30
CA VAL A 173 -9.66 -3.52 -1.04
C VAL A 173 -10.88 -4.44 -1.18
N THR A 174 -11.66 -4.24 -2.25
CA THR A 174 -12.91 -4.97 -2.49
C THR A 174 -12.90 -5.51 -3.92
N ALA A 175 -13.40 -6.73 -4.14
CA ALA A 175 -13.56 -7.29 -5.47
C ALA A 175 -14.78 -8.21 -5.52
N GLN A 176 -15.45 -8.29 -6.67
CA GLN A 176 -16.63 -9.13 -6.83
C GLN A 176 -16.30 -10.61 -6.59
N GLY A 177 -17.05 -11.28 -5.71
CA GLY A 177 -16.84 -12.68 -5.35
C GLY A 177 -15.69 -12.92 -4.36
N TYR A 178 -15.15 -11.85 -3.79
CA TYR A 178 -14.14 -11.90 -2.74
C TYR A 178 -14.66 -11.19 -1.48
N CYS A 179 -14.20 -11.65 -0.32
CA CYS A 179 -14.34 -10.94 0.93
C CYS A 179 -13.41 -9.72 0.94
N ASP A 180 -13.96 -8.56 1.29
CA ASP A 180 -13.20 -7.31 1.43
C ASP A 180 -12.00 -7.48 2.37
N GLN A 181 -10.89 -6.80 2.07
CA GLN A 181 -9.70 -6.82 2.90
C GLN A 181 -9.29 -5.42 3.37
N GLU A 182 -8.85 -5.33 4.62
CA GLU A 182 -8.29 -4.10 5.18
C GLU A 182 -6.82 -4.28 5.51
N ARG A 183 -6.01 -3.29 5.13
CA ARG A 183 -4.57 -3.28 5.35
C ARG A 183 -4.10 -1.90 5.78
N GLN A 184 -3.16 -1.88 6.72
CA GLN A 184 -2.48 -0.64 7.08
C GLN A 184 -1.27 -0.45 6.17
N ALA A 185 -1.06 0.79 5.70
CA ALA A 185 0.13 1.17 4.96
C ALA A 185 0.77 2.41 5.59
N VAL A 186 2.09 2.37 5.75
CA VAL A 186 2.90 3.52 6.19
C VAL A 186 3.61 4.08 4.98
N VAL A 187 3.15 5.22 4.49
CA VAL A 187 3.74 5.91 3.34
C VAL A 187 4.76 6.93 3.81
N LYS A 188 5.97 6.89 3.24
CA LYS A 188 7.07 7.80 3.56
C LYS A 188 7.45 8.63 2.33
N LYS A 189 7.84 9.89 2.56
CA LYS A 189 8.27 10.81 1.50
C LYS A 189 9.39 10.21 0.65
N GLY A 190 9.29 10.33 -0.66
CA GLY A 190 10.30 9.84 -1.61
C GLY A 190 10.52 8.32 -1.59
N ARG A 191 9.62 7.54 -0.97
CA ARG A 191 9.72 6.08 -0.89
C ARG A 191 8.51 5.41 -1.52
N VAL A 192 8.77 4.25 -2.11
CA VAL A 192 7.72 3.31 -2.51
C VAL A 192 7.37 2.45 -1.30
N THR A 193 6.08 2.39 -0.98
CA THR A 193 5.50 1.43 -0.04
C THR A 193 4.72 0.42 -0.88
N GLU A 194 5.15 -0.84 -0.88
CA GLU A 194 4.34 -1.92 -1.46
C GLU A 194 3.37 -2.45 -0.41
N LEU A 195 2.14 -2.74 -0.83
CA LEU A 195 1.11 -3.30 0.01
C LEU A 195 0.43 -4.45 -0.73
N VAL A 196 0.76 -5.68 -0.34
CA VAL A 196 0.03 -6.87 -0.80
C VAL A 196 -1.28 -6.94 -0.02
N ALA A 197 -2.38 -7.19 -0.73
CA ALA A 197 -3.70 -7.32 -0.13
C ALA A 197 -4.29 -8.69 -0.52
N PRO A 198 -4.14 -9.73 0.32
CA PRO A 198 -4.72 -11.03 0.04
C PRO A 198 -6.23 -10.98 0.22
N LEU A 199 -6.94 -11.21 -0.88
CA LEU A 199 -8.38 -11.31 -0.96
C LEU A 199 -8.79 -12.78 -0.92
N SER A 200 -9.60 -13.13 0.07
CA SER A 200 -10.23 -14.44 0.17
C SER A 200 -11.43 -14.49 -0.77
N PRO A 201 -11.50 -15.38 -1.78
CA PRO A 201 -12.76 -15.65 -2.46
C PRO A 201 -13.85 -15.99 -1.45
N GLU A 202 -15.10 -15.64 -1.73
CA GLU A 202 -16.21 -16.11 -0.90
C GLU A 202 -16.13 -17.64 -0.77
N LEU A 203 -16.32 -18.15 0.46
CA LEU A 203 -16.23 -19.58 0.70
C LEU A 203 -17.33 -20.30 -0.06
N ASP A 204 -16.99 -21.34 -0.81
CA ASP A 204 -17.98 -22.25 -1.39
C ASP A 204 -18.63 -23.07 -0.26
N PRO A 205 -19.89 -22.81 0.15
CA PRO A 205 -20.47 -23.48 1.31
C PRO A 205 -20.63 -25.00 1.11
N SER A 206 -20.61 -25.50 -0.13
CA SER A 206 -20.68 -26.93 -0.40
C SER A 206 -19.36 -27.66 -0.06
N ARG A 207 -18.24 -26.94 -0.04
CA ARG A 207 -16.89 -27.52 -0.03
C ARG A 207 -15.90 -26.91 0.93
N GLU A 208 -16.04 -25.64 1.27
CA GLU A 208 -15.14 -24.88 2.10
C GLU A 208 -15.87 -24.53 3.41
N ARG A 209 -15.13 -24.50 4.52
CA ARG A 209 -15.68 -24.16 5.85
C ARG A 209 -15.00 -22.98 6.47
N MET A 210 -13.70 -22.83 6.20
CA MET A 210 -12.87 -21.82 6.79
C MET A 210 -11.66 -21.54 5.92
N ARG A 211 -11.22 -20.28 5.88
CA ARG A 211 -9.93 -19.89 5.31
C ARG A 211 -9.12 -19.15 6.37
N ILE A 212 -7.93 -19.63 6.65
CA ILE A 212 -7.01 -19.08 7.65
C ILE A 212 -5.89 -18.40 6.87
N MET A 213 -5.73 -17.10 7.03
CA MET A 213 -4.74 -16.29 6.33
C MET A 213 -3.76 -15.71 7.35
N LEU A 214 -2.51 -16.12 7.27
CA LEU A 214 -1.39 -15.54 8.01
C LEU A 214 -0.75 -14.46 7.13
N ASP A 215 -0.43 -13.32 7.72
CA ASP A 215 0.30 -12.22 7.09
C ASP A 215 1.31 -11.65 8.09
N TRP A 216 2.54 -11.40 7.66
CA TRP A 216 3.60 -10.84 8.53
C TRP A 216 4.50 -9.86 7.79
N GLY A 217 5.19 -9.02 8.58
CA GLY A 217 6.16 -8.05 8.10
C GLY A 217 7.49 -8.68 7.66
N PRO A 218 8.53 -7.86 7.44
CA PRO A 218 9.80 -8.33 6.89
C PRO A 218 10.64 -9.18 7.85
N ASP A 219 10.49 -8.95 9.16
CA ASP A 219 11.24 -9.62 10.21
C ASP A 219 10.26 -10.32 11.17
N PRO A 220 10.38 -11.63 11.45
CA PRO A 220 11.38 -12.55 10.91
C PRO A 220 11.11 -12.87 9.44
N ARG A 221 12.15 -13.38 8.78
CA ARG A 221 12.12 -13.72 7.36
C ARG A 221 11.02 -14.72 7.01
N ASP A 222 10.66 -15.62 7.92
CA ASP A 222 9.79 -16.76 7.58
C ASP A 222 8.95 -17.22 8.77
N LEU A 223 7.62 -17.07 8.64
CA LEU A 223 6.63 -17.59 9.56
C LEU A 223 5.76 -18.63 8.85
N ASP A 224 5.75 -19.85 9.38
CA ASP A 224 4.98 -20.97 8.83
C ASP A 224 3.62 -21.12 9.52
N SER A 225 2.60 -21.41 8.72
CA SER A 225 1.29 -21.87 9.14
C SER A 225 1.30 -23.37 9.41
N HIS A 226 0.86 -23.76 10.60
CA HIS A 226 0.70 -25.15 10.98
C HIS A 226 -0.74 -25.41 11.42
N LEU A 227 -1.42 -26.32 10.73
CA LEU A 227 -2.72 -26.86 11.13
C LEU A 227 -2.56 -28.33 11.51
N LEU A 228 -2.69 -28.64 12.80
CA LEU A 228 -2.50 -29.97 13.36
C LEU A 228 -3.85 -30.56 13.77
N MET A 229 -4.26 -31.63 13.14
CA MET A 229 -5.44 -32.39 13.53
C MET A 229 -5.01 -33.46 14.53
N GLN A 230 -5.80 -33.65 15.59
CA GLN A 230 -5.59 -34.77 16.50
C GLN A 230 -5.55 -36.08 15.70
N ARG A 231 -4.58 -36.94 16.01
CA ARG A 231 -4.31 -38.11 15.19
C ARG A 231 -5.47 -39.09 15.25
N HIS A 232 -6.07 -39.39 14.10
CA HIS A 232 -7.18 -40.32 13.96
C HIS A 232 -6.89 -41.46 12.97
N SER A 233 -7.55 -42.60 13.16
CA SER A 233 -7.35 -43.81 12.35
C SER A 233 -7.76 -43.66 10.88
N GLU A 234 -8.70 -42.75 10.60
CA GLU A 234 -9.19 -42.45 9.25
C GLU A 234 -8.38 -41.38 8.53
N ILE A 235 -7.56 -40.61 9.23
CA ILE A 235 -6.72 -39.59 8.62
C ILE A 235 -5.53 -40.26 7.93
N GLN A 236 -5.21 -39.82 6.72
CA GLN A 236 -4.02 -40.24 6.02
C GLN A 236 -2.78 -39.56 6.63
N GLY A 237 -1.79 -40.35 7.03
CA GLY A 237 -0.53 -39.84 7.56
C GLY A 237 -0.66 -39.25 8.97
N LYS A 238 0.02 -38.12 9.21
CA LYS A 238 0.14 -37.50 10.55
C LYS A 238 -0.98 -36.50 10.87
N GLY A 239 -1.84 -36.14 9.92
CA GLY A 239 -2.87 -35.12 10.14
C GLY A 239 -2.34 -33.70 10.31
N TRP A 240 -1.21 -33.37 9.68
CA TRP A 240 -0.54 -32.07 9.86
C TRP A 240 -0.37 -31.37 8.52
N VAL A 241 -1.01 -30.21 8.34
CA VAL A 241 -0.79 -29.31 7.21
C VAL A 241 0.28 -28.28 7.58
N TYR A 242 1.35 -28.20 6.78
CA TYR A 242 2.45 -27.22 6.89
C TYR A 242 3.31 -27.27 5.61
N PHE A 243 4.35 -26.45 5.50
CA PHE A 243 5.25 -26.34 4.34
C PHE A 243 5.58 -27.69 3.65
N ALA A 244 6.03 -28.70 4.42
CA ALA A 244 6.45 -29.99 3.86
C ALA A 244 5.30 -30.98 3.60
N ASN A 245 4.14 -30.77 4.23
CA ASN A 245 2.93 -31.56 3.97
C ASN A 245 1.74 -30.63 3.71
N LYS A 246 1.59 -30.20 2.46
CA LYS A 246 0.62 -29.16 2.09
C LYS A 246 -0.83 -29.61 2.09
N LYS A 247 -1.12 -30.91 2.27
CA LYS A 247 -2.49 -31.45 2.23
C LYS A 247 -2.69 -32.54 3.26
N VAL A 248 -3.89 -32.60 3.82
CA VAL A 248 -4.35 -33.70 4.66
C VAL A 248 -5.72 -34.16 4.16
N SER A 249 -5.86 -35.47 4.01
CA SER A 249 -7.08 -36.14 3.57
C SER A 249 -7.44 -37.31 4.47
N LEU A 250 -8.69 -37.76 4.39
CA LEU A 250 -9.10 -39.06 4.91
C LEU A 250 -8.61 -40.21 4.01
N LYS A 251 -8.54 -41.43 4.54
CA LYS A 251 -8.19 -42.65 3.80
C LYS A 251 -9.11 -42.94 2.61
N ASN A 252 -10.35 -42.44 2.64
CA ASN A 252 -11.29 -42.54 1.51
C ASN A 252 -11.06 -41.47 0.41
N GLY A 253 -10.01 -40.64 0.54
CA GLY A 253 -9.63 -39.62 -0.45
C GLY A 253 -10.26 -38.24 -0.23
N LYS A 254 -11.15 -38.06 0.75
CA LYS A 254 -11.77 -36.76 1.04
C LYS A 254 -10.74 -35.78 1.62
N LEU A 255 -10.54 -34.64 0.96
CA LEU A 255 -9.63 -33.58 1.41
C LEU A 255 -10.19 -32.89 2.66
N LEU A 256 -9.37 -32.77 3.71
CA LEU A 256 -9.74 -32.10 4.96
C LEU A 256 -9.24 -30.66 4.98
N ALA A 257 -7.96 -30.44 4.66
CA ALA A 257 -7.35 -29.12 4.63
C ALA A 257 -6.13 -29.08 3.69
N MET A 258 -5.78 -27.88 3.24
CA MET A 258 -4.64 -27.64 2.35
C MET A 258 -4.00 -26.28 2.63
N LEU A 259 -2.67 -26.23 2.52
CA LEU A 259 -1.90 -24.98 2.41
C LEU A 259 -1.96 -24.53 0.95
N ASP A 260 -2.77 -23.51 0.69
CA ASP A 260 -3.03 -22.95 -0.65
C ASP A 260 -1.89 -22.06 -1.13
N VAL A 261 -1.41 -21.21 -0.21
CA VAL A 261 -0.35 -20.21 -0.44
C VAL A 261 0.67 -20.40 0.66
N ASP A 262 1.94 -20.46 0.25
CA ASP A 262 3.09 -20.84 1.06
C ASP A 262 4.21 -19.87 0.70
N ASN A 263 4.64 -19.04 1.65
CA ASN A 263 5.63 -18.00 1.41
C ASN A 263 6.83 -18.19 2.32
N THR A 264 7.95 -18.58 1.74
CA THR A 264 9.22 -18.85 2.44
C THR A 264 10.19 -17.65 2.45
N ASN A 265 9.70 -16.48 2.05
CA ASN A 265 10.46 -15.24 1.95
C ASN A 265 9.90 -14.17 2.90
N SER A 266 10.74 -13.15 3.17
CA SER A 266 10.39 -11.96 3.96
C SER A 266 9.11 -11.29 3.45
N GLU A 267 8.30 -10.72 4.35
CA GLU A 267 6.96 -10.16 4.09
C GLU A 267 6.06 -11.17 3.38
N GLY A 268 5.41 -12.01 4.18
CA GLY A 268 4.70 -13.16 3.68
C GLY A 268 3.22 -13.17 3.96
N VAL A 269 2.48 -13.79 3.04
CA VAL A 269 1.13 -14.26 3.25
C VAL A 269 1.14 -15.77 3.07
N GLU A 270 0.50 -16.47 3.99
CA GLU A 270 0.17 -17.88 3.84
C GLU A 270 -1.31 -18.11 4.05
N THR A 271 -1.85 -19.11 3.37
CA THR A 271 -3.28 -19.40 3.44
C THR A 271 -3.52 -20.89 3.56
N ILE A 272 -4.34 -21.28 4.53
CA ILE A 272 -4.89 -22.62 4.65
C ILE A 272 -6.40 -22.58 4.42
N THR A 273 -6.91 -23.42 3.53
CA THR A 273 -8.35 -23.69 3.38
C THR A 273 -8.71 -25.01 4.04
N VAL A 274 -9.75 -24.98 4.89
CA VAL A 274 -10.35 -26.16 5.52
C VAL A 274 -11.67 -26.49 4.81
N PHE A 275 -11.79 -27.72 4.32
CA PHE A 275 -12.89 -28.14 3.43
C PHE A 275 -14.04 -28.84 4.16
N THR A 276 -13.75 -29.54 5.24
CA THR A 276 -14.76 -30.37 5.92
C THR A 276 -14.77 -30.08 7.40
N PRO A 277 -15.94 -30.20 8.08
CA PRO A 277 -15.96 -30.30 9.53
C PRO A 277 -14.99 -31.38 9.96
N LEU A 278 -14.03 -31.01 10.79
CA LEU A 278 -13.00 -31.93 11.26
C LEU A 278 -13.65 -32.69 12.41
N ALA A 279 -13.79 -34.01 12.36
CA ALA A 279 -14.37 -34.75 13.50
C ALA A 279 -13.46 -34.75 14.75
N TYR A 280 -12.38 -33.98 14.74
CA TYR A 280 -11.30 -34.01 15.72
C TYR A 280 -10.85 -32.60 16.06
N THR A 281 -10.44 -32.40 17.30
CA THR A 281 -9.83 -31.14 17.74
C THR A 281 -8.62 -30.83 16.86
N THR A 282 -8.56 -29.60 16.38
CA THR A 282 -7.51 -29.15 15.45
C THR A 282 -6.86 -27.89 15.97
N HIS A 283 -5.53 -27.87 16.01
CA HIS A 283 -4.74 -26.76 16.53
C HIS A 283 -4.18 -25.96 15.36
N TYR A 284 -4.44 -24.65 15.33
CA TYR A 284 -3.75 -23.75 14.41
C TYR A 284 -2.68 -22.96 15.17
N ALA A 285 -1.46 -23.00 14.66
CA ALA A 285 -0.32 -22.33 15.23
C ALA A 285 0.59 -21.75 14.14
N VAL A 286 1.29 -20.69 14.49
CA VAL A 286 2.32 -20.06 13.66
C VAL A 286 3.68 -20.42 14.22
N HIS A 287 4.62 -20.80 13.38
CA HIS A 287 5.98 -21.14 13.78
C HIS A 287 6.97 -20.17 13.15
N LEU A 288 7.85 -19.61 13.98
CA LEU A 288 9.02 -18.89 13.50
C LEU A 288 10.01 -19.91 12.94
N PHE A 289 10.00 -20.09 11.62
CA PHE A 289 10.84 -21.06 10.95
C PHE A 289 12.26 -20.53 10.77
N ALA A 290 12.38 -19.33 10.20
CA ALA A 290 13.67 -18.73 9.89
C ALA A 290 13.68 -17.20 10.01
N GLY A 291 14.88 -16.64 10.17
CA GLY A 291 15.09 -15.21 10.34
C GLY A 291 15.44 -14.83 11.79
N GLN A 292 15.79 -13.56 11.96
CA GLN A 292 16.04 -12.94 13.26
C GLN A 292 14.76 -12.29 13.77
N GLY A 293 14.71 -11.95 15.05
CA GLY A 293 13.53 -11.33 15.67
C GLY A 293 12.62 -12.33 16.39
N SER A 294 11.37 -11.95 16.58
CA SER A 294 10.38 -12.72 17.35
C SER A 294 9.00 -12.61 16.72
N ILE A 295 8.11 -13.55 17.03
CA ILE A 295 6.71 -13.50 16.56
C ILE A 295 6.01 -12.24 17.09
N ALA A 296 6.32 -11.78 18.30
CA ALA A 296 5.69 -10.58 18.86
C ALA A 296 6.03 -9.29 18.09
N ALA A 297 7.19 -9.23 17.44
CA ALA A 297 7.67 -8.05 16.73
C ALA A 297 7.47 -8.15 15.20
N SER A 298 6.75 -9.17 14.73
CA SER A 298 6.67 -9.49 13.31
C SER A 298 5.52 -8.85 12.55
N ASP A 299 4.75 -7.99 13.21
CA ASP A 299 3.48 -7.48 12.70
C ASP A 299 2.51 -8.60 12.24
N ALA A 300 2.68 -9.82 12.75
CA ALA A 300 1.90 -10.97 12.31
C ALA A 300 0.42 -10.79 12.66
N THR A 301 -0.42 -11.13 11.69
CA THR A 301 -1.86 -11.24 11.88
C THR A 301 -2.34 -12.56 11.32
N VAL A 302 -3.28 -13.18 12.03
CA VAL A 302 -4.02 -14.35 11.53
C VAL A 302 -5.46 -13.93 11.38
N GLU A 303 -5.95 -13.89 10.14
CA GLU A 303 -7.34 -13.63 9.82
C GLU A 303 -8.04 -14.92 9.41
N VAL A 304 -9.12 -15.25 10.11
CA VAL A 304 -9.94 -16.42 9.86
C VAL A 304 -11.25 -15.98 9.20
N VAL A 305 -11.44 -16.35 7.94
CA VAL A 305 -12.66 -16.10 7.17
C VAL A 305 -13.58 -17.31 7.26
N SER A 306 -14.84 -17.05 7.61
CA SER A 306 -15.94 -18.04 7.64
C SER A 306 -17.11 -17.59 6.77
N ALA A 307 -18.22 -18.35 6.78
CA ALA A 307 -19.36 -18.12 5.92
C ALA A 307 -19.90 -16.68 5.97
N GLY A 308 -20.22 -16.13 4.80
CA GLY A 308 -20.68 -14.73 4.66
C GLY A 308 -19.58 -13.71 4.95
N CYS A 309 -18.31 -14.06 4.69
CA CYS A 309 -17.14 -13.18 4.88
C CYS A 309 -16.95 -12.67 6.31
N ARG A 310 -17.45 -13.42 7.31
CA ARG A 310 -17.18 -13.12 8.72
C ARG A 310 -15.71 -13.37 9.02
N LYS A 311 -15.08 -12.42 9.70
CA LYS A 311 -13.64 -12.42 10.00
C LYS A 311 -13.41 -12.40 11.51
N GLU A 312 -12.52 -13.28 11.96
CA GLU A 312 -11.90 -13.20 13.29
C GLU A 312 -10.40 -12.97 13.12
N THR A 313 -9.83 -11.99 13.83
CA THR A 313 -8.43 -11.62 13.69
C THR A 313 -7.68 -11.84 15.00
N PHE A 314 -6.54 -12.50 14.92
CA PHE A 314 -5.63 -12.72 16.03
C PHE A 314 -4.31 -11.99 15.80
N ARG A 315 -3.70 -11.54 16.89
CA ARG A 315 -2.35 -10.97 16.94
C ARG A 315 -1.55 -11.71 18.00
N PRO A 316 -0.23 -11.90 17.80
CA PRO A 316 0.59 -12.60 18.75
C PRO A 316 0.62 -11.88 20.11
N PRO A 317 0.76 -12.61 21.22
CA PRO A 317 0.87 -12.00 22.54
C PRO A 317 2.08 -11.07 22.61
N ALA A 318 1.91 -9.92 23.27
CA ALA A 318 3.01 -9.01 23.54
C ALA A 318 4.14 -9.75 24.27
N GLY A 319 5.37 -9.59 23.80
CA GLY A 319 6.55 -10.22 24.41
C GLY A 319 6.68 -11.73 24.15
N CYS A 320 5.96 -12.31 23.18
CA CYS A 320 6.18 -13.69 22.74
C CYS A 320 7.65 -13.93 22.34
N SER A 321 8.39 -14.60 23.21
CA SER A 321 9.82 -14.95 23.05
C SER A 321 10.06 -16.34 22.49
N GLY A 322 9.05 -17.21 22.55
CA GLY A 322 9.10 -18.57 22.01
C GLY A 322 9.01 -18.59 20.49
N ARG A 323 9.21 -19.78 19.90
CA ARG A 323 9.21 -19.99 18.45
C ARG A 323 7.86 -20.41 17.88
N VAL A 324 6.88 -20.69 18.73
CA VAL A 324 5.55 -21.12 18.30
C VAL A 324 4.50 -20.25 18.97
N TRP A 325 3.58 -19.73 18.17
CA TRP A 325 2.39 -19.05 18.63
C TRP A 325 1.18 -19.95 18.41
N HIS A 326 0.60 -20.47 19.49
CA HIS A 326 -0.67 -21.19 19.46
C HIS A 326 -1.81 -20.18 19.37
N VAL A 327 -2.44 -20.10 18.20
CA VAL A 327 -3.41 -19.04 17.93
C VAL A 327 -4.78 -19.47 18.46
N PHE A 328 -5.31 -20.59 17.98
CA PHE A 328 -6.62 -21.13 18.37
C PHE A 328 -6.70 -22.64 18.18
N ASP A 329 -7.70 -23.24 18.84
CA ASP A 329 -8.21 -24.57 18.51
C ASP A 329 -9.51 -24.46 17.71
N LEU A 330 -9.74 -25.42 16.82
CA LEU A 330 -11.03 -25.69 16.22
C LEU A 330 -11.63 -26.93 16.86
N THR A 331 -12.84 -26.80 17.35
CA THR A 331 -13.66 -27.93 17.78
C THR A 331 -14.23 -28.68 16.57
N PRO A 332 -14.77 -29.89 16.77
CA PRO A 332 -15.33 -30.64 15.66
C PRO A 332 -16.48 -29.97 14.91
N ASP A 333 -17.26 -29.14 15.60
CA ASP A 333 -18.32 -28.29 15.06
C ASP A 333 -17.80 -26.98 14.43
N MET A 334 -16.49 -26.86 14.18
CA MET A 334 -15.83 -25.70 13.54
C MET A 334 -15.87 -24.40 14.35
N ARG A 335 -16.08 -24.49 15.67
CA ARG A 335 -16.01 -23.32 16.55
C ARG A 335 -14.57 -23.01 16.90
N ILE A 336 -14.20 -21.73 16.79
CA ILE A 336 -12.88 -21.22 17.17
C ILE A 336 -12.83 -21.09 18.70
N ILE A 337 -11.83 -21.70 19.32
CA ILE A 337 -11.46 -21.51 20.73
C ILE A 337 -10.14 -20.76 20.75
N PRO A 338 -10.15 -19.43 20.98
CA PRO A 338 -8.93 -18.65 21.12
C PRO A 338 -8.01 -19.21 22.19
N LYS A 339 -6.72 -19.30 21.88
CA LYS A 339 -5.66 -19.69 22.82
C LYS A 339 -4.73 -18.53 23.04
N ASN A 340 -4.19 -18.02 21.95
CA ASN A 340 -3.25 -16.90 21.91
C ASN A 340 -2.10 -17.03 22.92
N VAL A 341 -1.36 -18.15 22.85
CA VAL A 341 -0.27 -18.48 23.78
C VAL A 341 1.05 -18.61 23.02
N CYS A 342 2.12 -18.07 23.60
CA CYS A 342 3.48 -18.22 23.10
C CYS A 342 4.16 -19.45 23.72
N MET A 343 4.88 -20.22 22.91
CA MET A 343 5.50 -21.48 23.31
C MET A 343 6.89 -21.63 22.67
N GLU A 344 7.79 -22.33 23.36
CA GLU A 344 9.14 -22.60 22.85
C GLU A 344 9.15 -23.59 21.67
N SER A 345 8.24 -24.56 21.69
CA SER A 345 8.13 -25.61 20.67
C SER A 345 6.70 -26.14 20.61
N PHE A 346 6.36 -26.85 19.53
CA PHE A 346 5.10 -27.58 19.44
C PHE A 346 4.94 -28.58 20.59
N PRO A 347 3.78 -28.62 21.26
CA PRO A 347 3.50 -29.62 22.26
C PRO A 347 3.53 -31.03 21.67
N LYS A 348 4.19 -31.96 22.38
CA LYS A 348 4.34 -33.36 21.93
C LYS A 348 3.01 -34.11 21.91
N ASP A 349 2.07 -33.68 22.75
CA ASP A 349 0.75 -34.28 22.92
C ASP A 349 -0.23 -33.97 21.78
N TRP A 350 0.01 -32.93 20.99
CA TRP A 350 -0.78 -32.64 19.79
C TRP A 350 -0.72 -33.73 18.71
N GLN A 351 0.27 -34.62 18.79
CA GLN A 351 0.42 -35.77 17.89
C GLN A 351 0.03 -37.11 18.53
N ILE A 352 -0.48 -37.10 19.76
CA ILE A 352 -1.00 -38.30 20.41
C ILE A 352 -2.32 -38.70 19.74
N ARG A 353 -2.53 -40.00 19.60
CA ARG A 353 -3.74 -40.58 19.00
C ARG A 353 -4.95 -40.25 19.87
N ALA A 354 -6.06 -39.87 19.23
CA ALA A 354 -7.34 -39.73 19.88
C ALA A 354 -7.67 -40.99 20.69
N THR A 355 -8.17 -40.80 21.91
CA THR A 355 -8.61 -41.91 22.75
C THR A 355 -9.92 -42.48 22.21
N LYS A 356 -10.27 -43.72 22.59
CA LYS A 356 -11.54 -44.33 22.18
C LYS A 356 -12.76 -43.48 22.57
N LYS A 357 -12.66 -42.72 23.69
CA LYS A 357 -13.69 -41.77 24.11
C LYS A 357 -13.80 -40.57 23.17
N ASP A 358 -12.67 -40.03 22.71
CA ASP A 358 -12.65 -38.94 21.72
C ASP A 358 -13.23 -39.43 20.36
N GLU A 359 -13.00 -40.70 20.01
CA GLU A 359 -13.58 -41.35 18.81
C GLU A 359 -15.12 -41.52 18.95
N ASP A 360 -15.60 -41.93 20.14
CA ASP A 360 -17.02 -42.12 20.42
C ASP A 360 -17.79 -40.77 20.47
N ASP A 361 -17.20 -39.73 21.09
CA ASP A 361 -17.77 -38.38 21.15
C ASP A 361 -17.86 -37.75 19.75
N ALA A 362 -16.84 -37.95 18.91
CA ALA A 362 -16.82 -37.52 17.50
C ALA A 362 -17.87 -38.25 16.62
N GLY A 363 -18.06 -39.56 16.85
CA GLY A 363 -19.06 -40.37 16.14
C GLY A 363 -20.51 -40.09 16.56
N SER A 364 -20.72 -39.53 17.77
CA SER A 364 -22.04 -39.20 18.32
C SER A 364 -22.60 -37.85 17.84
N ALA A 365 -21.75 -36.97 17.29
CA ALA A 365 -22.16 -35.75 16.60
C ALA A 365 -22.84 -36.11 15.25
N SER A 366 -24.10 -36.52 15.35
CA SER A 366 -24.91 -37.16 14.30
C SER A 366 -25.45 -36.20 13.22
N PRO A 367 -26.13 -36.69 12.16
CA PRO A 367 -25.94 -36.31 10.77
C PRO A 367 -26.70 -35.03 10.37
N ALA A 368 -26.39 -34.54 9.17
CA ALA A 368 -27.14 -33.50 8.48
C ALA A 368 -28.66 -33.74 8.57
N PRO A 369 -29.49 -32.68 8.75
CA PRO A 369 -30.93 -32.84 8.82
C PRO A 369 -31.44 -33.47 7.52
N ALA A 370 -32.21 -34.54 7.66
CA ALA A 370 -32.85 -35.23 6.55
C ALA A 370 -33.70 -34.24 5.75
N ALA A 371 -33.54 -34.26 4.43
CA ALA A 371 -34.40 -33.54 3.51
C ALA A 371 -35.87 -33.90 3.78
N ALA A 372 -36.70 -32.89 4.03
CA ALA A 372 -38.14 -33.07 4.19
C ALA A 372 -38.72 -33.68 2.90
N ALA A 373 -39.34 -34.85 3.04
CA ALA A 373 -40.09 -35.47 1.96
C ALA A 373 -41.29 -34.59 1.55
N PRO A 374 -41.68 -34.55 0.26
CA PRO A 374 -42.81 -33.76 -0.17
C PRO A 374 -44.12 -34.33 0.37
N ALA A 375 -44.95 -33.45 0.94
CA ALA A 375 -46.29 -33.78 1.41
C ALA A 375 -47.15 -34.29 0.24
N THR A 376 -47.72 -35.48 0.43
CA THR A 376 -48.76 -36.02 -0.45
C THR A 376 -50.07 -35.31 -0.12
N GLU A 377 -50.52 -34.46 -1.05
CA GLU A 377 -51.82 -33.81 -0.96
C GLU A 377 -52.91 -34.81 -1.40
N GLY A 378 -53.75 -35.19 -0.44
CA GLY A 378 -54.89 -36.07 -0.66
C GLY A 378 -55.93 -35.39 -1.55
N ARG A 379 -56.38 -36.11 -2.59
CA ARG A 379 -57.50 -35.71 -3.43
C ARG A 379 -58.60 -36.77 -3.36
N ARG A 380 -59.74 -36.41 -2.77
CA ARG A 380 -61.12 -36.85 -3.07
C ARG A 380 -62.08 -35.97 -2.24
N PRO A 381 -63.29 -35.67 -2.71
CA PRO A 381 -64.20 -36.52 -3.50
C PRO A 381 -63.98 -36.47 -5.00
#